data_AF-A0A0P9TK10-F1
#
_entry.id   AF-A0A0P9TK10-F1
#
_cell.length_a   1.000
_cell.length_b   1.000
_cell.length_c   1.000
_cell.angle_alpha   90.00
_cell.angle_beta   90.00
_cell.angle_gamma   90.00
#
_symmetry.space_group_name_H-M   'P 1'
#
loop_
_entity.id
_entity.type
_entity.pdbx_description
1 polymer ?
#
loop_
_entity_poly.entity_id
_entity_poly.type
_entity_poly.pdbx_seq_one_letter_code
_entity_poly.pdbx_strand_id
1 'polypeptide(L)'
;MLFAYSFGKAQRILHGIDSQIGPILVHGAVEPLNRVYREGGIRIPETQYAGDFKKTDPALRQALILAPPSAGGSSWMKRFGEYSDAFASGWMMLRGTRRRRGVDRGFVLSDHADWPGLLWAIEQTGAERVMVTHGSVGILVRYLRELGLDAQGFSTEYGDEEDSNPATAEPEAVTAGEAQS
;
A
#
# COMPACT_ATOMS: atom_id res chain seq x y z
N MET A 1 -6.12 12.70 6.40
CA MET A 1 -6.36 11.39 5.75
C MET A 1 -5.01 10.76 5.42
N LEU A 2 -4.78 9.52 5.81
CA LEU A 2 -3.55 8.78 5.48
C LEU A 2 -3.91 7.52 4.71
N PHE A 3 -3.57 7.52 3.43
CA PHE A 3 -3.75 6.36 2.58
C PHE A 3 -2.64 5.33 2.84
N ALA A 4 -3.02 4.07 3.00
CA ALA A 4 -2.12 2.94 3.14
C ALA A 4 -2.88 1.66 2.75
N TYR A 5 -2.18 0.64 2.23
CA TYR A 5 -2.82 -0.66 1.97
C TYR A 5 -3.44 -1.21 3.26
N SER A 6 -4.68 -1.69 3.15
CA SER A 6 -5.48 -2.09 4.32
C SER A 6 -4.83 -3.20 5.14
N PHE A 7 -4.10 -4.10 4.46
CA PHE A 7 -3.34 -5.19 5.07
C PHE A 7 -1.84 -4.88 5.03
N GLY A 8 -1.16 -5.15 6.15
CA GLY A 8 0.27 -4.91 6.31
C GLY A 8 0.56 -3.46 6.70
N LYS A 9 0.50 -2.53 5.74
CA LYS A 9 0.91 -1.13 5.97
C LYS A 9 0.08 -0.42 7.01
N ALA A 10 -1.25 -0.53 6.93
CA ALA A 10 -2.12 0.12 7.91
C ALA A 10 -1.79 -0.34 9.34
N GLN A 11 -1.63 -1.64 9.56
CA GLN A 11 -1.26 -2.20 10.87
C GLN A 11 0.14 -1.76 11.30
N ARG A 12 1.12 -1.76 10.39
CA ARG A 12 2.48 -1.28 10.67
C ARG A 12 2.50 0.19 11.11
N ILE A 13 1.72 1.04 10.45
CA ILE A 13 1.58 2.45 10.81
C ILE A 13 0.93 2.58 12.19
N LEU A 14 -0.19 1.88 12.41
CA LEU A 14 -0.92 1.88 13.67
C LEU A 14 -0.06 1.39 14.84
N HIS A 15 0.84 0.42 14.61
CA HIS A 15 1.74 -0.06 15.64
C HIS A 15 2.77 0.99 16.07
N GLY A 16 3.19 1.88 15.17
CA GLY A 16 4.21 2.90 15.42
C GLY A 16 3.67 4.30 15.72
N ILE A 17 2.34 4.52 15.68
CA ILE A 17 1.75 5.84 15.89
C ILE A 17 1.58 6.13 17.38
N ASP A 18 1.78 7.39 17.76
CA ASP A 18 1.36 7.87 19.08
C ASP A 18 -0.16 8.11 19.06
N SER A 19 -0.91 7.21 19.70
CA SER A 19 -2.36 7.27 19.79
C SER A 19 -2.90 8.36 20.73
N GLN A 20 -2.03 9.08 21.44
CA GLN A 20 -2.44 10.17 22.34
C GLN A 20 -2.66 11.50 21.61
N ILE A 21 -2.16 11.63 20.37
CA ILE A 21 -2.24 12.86 19.58
C ILE A 21 -3.68 13.19 19.15
N GLY A 22 -4.52 12.16 19.02
CA GLY A 22 -5.93 12.35 18.66
C GLY A 22 -6.63 11.04 18.31
N PRO A 23 -7.94 11.11 17.98
CA PRO A 23 -8.72 9.94 17.60
C PRO A 23 -8.13 9.25 16.36
N ILE A 24 -8.10 7.92 16.37
CA ILE A 24 -7.72 7.12 15.21
C ILE A 24 -8.98 6.49 14.62
N LEU A 25 -9.32 6.90 13.42
CA LEU A 25 -10.44 6.36 12.66
C LEU A 25 -9.91 5.53 11.49
N VAL A 26 -10.66 4.51 11.10
CA VAL A 26 -10.24 3.62 10.01
C VAL A 26 -11.37 3.34 9.04
N HIS A 27 -11.00 3.13 7.78
CA HIS A 27 -11.91 2.61 6.75
C HIS A 27 -12.37 1.19 7.09
N GLY A 28 -13.55 0.79 6.62
CA GLY A 28 -14.13 -0.54 6.90
C GLY A 28 -13.33 -1.72 6.32
N ALA A 29 -12.34 -1.45 5.47
CA ALA A 29 -11.42 -2.46 4.95
C ALA A 29 -10.24 -2.73 5.90
N VAL A 30 -9.99 -1.84 6.86
CA VAL A 30 -8.86 -1.91 7.79
C VAL A 30 -9.28 -2.53 9.12
N GLU A 31 -10.46 -2.17 9.64
CA GLU A 31 -10.91 -2.64 10.97
C GLU A 31 -10.98 -4.17 11.12
N PRO A 32 -11.52 -4.95 10.15
CA PRO A 32 -11.55 -6.39 10.28
C PRO A 32 -10.15 -7.01 10.46
N LEU A 33 -9.13 -6.44 9.79
CA LEU A 33 -7.75 -6.87 9.90
C LEU A 33 -7.15 -6.46 11.26
N ASN A 34 -7.41 -5.23 11.71
CA ASN A 34 -6.98 -4.79 13.04
C ASN A 34 -7.51 -5.70 14.14
N ARG A 35 -8.79 -6.09 14.06
CA ARG A 35 -9.40 -7.02 15.01
C ARG A 35 -8.67 -8.37 15.04
N VAL A 36 -8.37 -8.96 13.88
CA VAL A 36 -7.62 -10.22 13.80
C VAL A 36 -6.24 -10.09 14.46
N TYR A 37 -5.53 -8.98 14.25
CA TYR A 37 -4.25 -8.72 14.90
C TYR A 37 -4.39 -8.62 16.44
N ARG A 38 -5.41 -7.91 16.95
CA ARG A 38 -5.67 -7.79 18.39
C ARG A 38 -6.03 -9.14 19.01
N GLU A 39 -6.88 -9.92 18.35
CA GLU A 39 -7.24 -11.30 18.76
C GLU A 39 -6.00 -12.22 18.80
N GLY A 40 -5.05 -12.01 17.88
CA GLY A 40 -3.74 -12.68 17.88
C GLY A 40 -2.74 -12.15 18.91
N GLY A 41 -3.13 -11.22 19.78
CA GLY A 41 -2.26 -10.63 20.81
C GLY A 41 -1.28 -9.57 20.29
N ILE A 42 -1.38 -9.16 19.03
CA ILE A 42 -0.55 -8.08 18.49
C ILE A 42 -1.15 -6.74 18.89
N ARG A 43 -0.34 -5.90 19.54
CA ARG A 43 -0.75 -4.55 19.93
C ARG A 43 -1.04 -3.71 18.67
N ILE A 44 -2.31 -3.36 18.50
CA ILE A 44 -2.80 -2.32 17.61
C ILE A 44 -3.62 -1.37 18.48
N PRO A 45 -3.35 -0.04 18.48
CA PRO A 45 -4.10 0.91 19.29
C PRO A 45 -5.59 0.84 18.96
N GLU A 46 -6.45 1.26 19.89
CA GLU A 46 -7.89 1.33 19.66
C GLU A 46 -8.21 2.20 18.44
N THR A 47 -9.09 1.70 17.58
CA THR A 47 -9.54 2.37 16.36
C THR A 47 -11.05 2.37 16.29
N GLN A 48 -11.61 3.43 15.72
CA GLN A 48 -13.06 3.52 15.51
C GLN A 48 -13.38 3.51 14.02
N TYR A 49 -14.52 2.96 13.64
CA TYR A 49 -14.93 2.94 12.25
C TYR A 49 -15.32 4.34 11.79
N ALA A 50 -14.64 4.84 10.75
CA ALA A 50 -14.86 6.18 10.22
C ALA A 50 -16.25 6.38 9.56
N GLY A 51 -17.04 5.31 9.40
CA GLY A 51 -18.42 5.40 8.91
C GLY A 51 -19.43 5.74 10.01
N ASP A 52 -19.09 5.56 11.28
CA ASP A 52 -20.02 5.81 12.40
C ASP A 52 -20.14 7.31 12.74
N PHE A 53 -19.23 8.12 12.22
CA PHE A 53 -19.18 9.55 12.49
C PHE A 53 -20.00 10.35 11.47
N LYS A 54 -20.81 11.28 11.97
CA LYS A 54 -21.50 12.26 11.13
C LYS A 54 -20.48 13.25 10.56
N LYS A 55 -20.74 13.79 9.36
CA LYS A 55 -19.87 14.81 8.72
C LYS A 55 -19.58 16.03 9.59
N THR A 56 -20.51 16.40 10.47
CA THR A 56 -20.40 17.55 11.38
C THR A 56 -19.75 17.22 12.72
N ASP A 57 -19.32 15.98 12.92
CA ASP A 57 -18.73 15.57 14.20
C ASP A 57 -17.38 16.27 14.43
N PRO A 58 -17.21 16.98 15.57
CA PRO A 58 -15.97 17.71 15.85
C PRO A 58 -14.75 16.80 15.95
N ALA A 59 -14.91 15.52 16.30
CA ALA A 59 -13.80 14.57 16.39
C ALA A 59 -13.07 14.40 15.04
N LEU A 60 -13.77 14.56 13.92
CA LEU A 60 -13.19 14.47 12.58
C LEU A 60 -12.11 15.53 12.30
N ARG A 61 -12.13 16.67 13.02
CA ARG A 61 -11.16 17.76 12.82
C ARG A 61 -9.78 17.47 13.42
N GLN A 62 -9.71 16.51 14.34
CA GLN A 62 -8.47 16.12 15.03
C GLN A 62 -8.10 14.65 14.77
N ALA A 63 -8.89 13.95 13.96
CA ALA A 63 -8.72 12.53 13.72
C ALA A 63 -7.61 12.24 12.70
N LEU A 64 -6.79 11.24 13.00
CA LEU A 64 -6.06 10.49 11.98
C LEU A 64 -7.02 9.47 11.36
N ILE A 65 -7.24 9.54 10.05
CA ILE A 65 -8.07 8.57 9.34
C ILE A 65 -7.19 7.73 8.43
N LEU A 66 -7.12 6.40 8.65
CA LEU A 66 -6.45 5.47 7.73
C LEU A 66 -7.44 4.87 6.74
N ALA A 67 -7.09 4.87 5.46
CA ALA A 67 -7.93 4.33 4.40
C ALA A 67 -7.10 3.66 3.28
N PRO A 68 -7.65 2.69 2.54
CA PRO A 68 -7.00 2.15 1.36
C PRO A 68 -6.84 3.21 0.25
N PRO A 69 -5.86 3.07 -0.65
CA PRO A 69 -5.71 3.99 -1.79
C PRO A 69 -6.96 4.06 -2.68
N SER A 70 -7.72 2.97 -2.78
CA SER A 70 -8.99 2.91 -3.53
C SER A 70 -10.10 3.78 -2.94
N ALA A 71 -9.99 4.20 -1.67
CA ALA A 71 -10.91 5.18 -1.10
C ALA A 71 -10.64 6.59 -1.64
N GLY A 72 -9.42 6.88 -2.09
CA GLY A 72 -9.05 8.17 -2.67
C GLY A 72 -9.90 8.48 -3.91
N GLY A 73 -10.50 9.68 -3.96
CA GLY A 73 -11.39 10.09 -5.06
C GLY A 73 -12.79 9.45 -5.06
N SER A 74 -13.08 8.52 -4.16
CA SER A 74 -14.40 7.89 -4.07
C SER A 74 -15.45 8.78 -3.40
N SER A 75 -16.73 8.42 -3.53
CA SER A 75 -17.84 9.10 -2.83
C SER A 75 -17.71 9.01 -1.30
N TRP A 76 -17.00 8.01 -0.77
CA TRP A 76 -16.70 7.86 0.66
C TRP A 76 -15.96 9.09 1.20
N MET A 77 -15.08 9.71 0.42
CA MET A 77 -14.32 10.89 0.84
C MET A 77 -15.19 12.13 1.08
N LYS A 78 -16.36 12.24 0.43
CA LYS A 78 -17.25 13.42 0.53
C LYS A 78 -17.82 13.66 1.93
N ARG A 79 -17.71 12.65 2.81
CA ARG A 79 -18.12 12.73 4.22
C ARG A 79 -17.13 13.50 5.09
N PHE A 80 -15.87 13.56 4.68
CA PHE A 80 -14.84 14.31 5.38
C PHE A 80 -14.83 15.72 4.81
N GLY A 81 -14.76 16.72 5.70
CA GLY A 81 -14.76 18.14 5.32
C GLY A 81 -13.41 18.55 4.73
N GLU A 82 -12.85 19.64 5.22
CA GLU A 82 -11.46 19.98 4.92
C GLU A 82 -10.52 19.00 5.61
N TYR A 83 -9.54 18.47 4.87
CA TYR A 83 -8.51 17.58 5.39
C TYR A 83 -7.22 17.79 4.62
N SER A 84 -6.08 17.53 5.27
CA SER A 84 -4.83 17.24 4.57
C SER A 84 -4.74 15.75 4.27
N ASP A 85 -4.15 15.39 3.13
CA ASP A 85 -3.95 14.01 2.75
C ASP A 85 -2.50 13.57 2.61
N ALA A 86 -2.30 12.27 2.75
CA ALA A 86 -0.99 11.68 2.63
C ALA A 86 -1.08 10.25 2.12
N PHE A 87 0.00 9.76 1.52
CA PHE A 87 0.12 8.36 1.13
C PHE A 87 1.39 7.75 1.71
N ALA A 88 1.25 6.60 2.39
CA ALA A 88 2.37 5.82 2.91
C ALA A 88 2.65 4.62 1.99
N SER A 89 3.73 4.70 1.23
CA SER A 89 4.12 3.66 0.27
C SER A 89 5.60 3.78 -0.11
N GLY A 90 6.25 2.66 -0.44
CA GLY A 90 7.63 2.66 -0.95
C GLY A 90 7.76 3.51 -2.22
N TRP A 91 6.70 3.57 -3.03
CA TRP A 91 6.63 4.39 -4.22
C TRP A 91 6.72 5.89 -3.98
N MET A 92 6.54 6.36 -2.73
CA MET A 92 6.73 7.78 -2.38
C MET A 92 8.19 8.22 -2.42
N MET A 93 9.12 7.27 -2.54
CA MET A 93 10.53 7.54 -2.83
C MET A 93 10.71 8.06 -4.27
N LEU A 94 9.85 7.64 -5.21
CA LEU A 94 9.97 8.01 -6.62
C LEU A 94 9.31 9.36 -6.89
N ARG A 95 10.10 10.33 -7.38
CA ARG A 95 9.63 11.70 -7.70
C ARG A 95 8.43 11.69 -8.66
N GLY A 96 8.44 10.83 -9.68
CA GLY A 96 7.37 10.71 -10.66
C GLY A 96 6.05 10.27 -10.04
N THR A 97 6.08 9.19 -9.25
CA THR A 97 4.88 8.65 -8.59
C THR A 97 4.35 9.60 -7.52
N ARG A 98 5.23 10.20 -6.71
CA ARG A 98 4.82 11.21 -5.71
C ARG A 98 4.10 12.39 -6.37
N ARG A 99 4.65 12.92 -7.47
CA ARG A 99 4.03 14.02 -8.22
C ARG A 99 2.68 13.62 -8.83
N ARG A 100 2.57 12.42 -9.41
CA ARG A 100 1.32 11.95 -10.02
C ARG A 100 0.20 11.70 -9.01
N ARG A 101 0.52 11.23 -7.81
CA ARG A 101 -0.48 11.03 -6.75
C ARG A 101 -1.09 12.32 -6.23
N GLY A 102 -0.34 13.43 -6.27
CA GLY A 102 -0.87 14.76 -5.96
C GLY A 102 -1.30 14.95 -4.49
N VAL A 103 -0.86 14.09 -3.58
CA VAL A 103 -1.14 14.20 -2.13
C VAL A 103 -0.29 15.30 -1.48
N ASP A 104 -0.78 15.89 -0.38
CA ASP A 104 -0.04 16.92 0.36
C ASP A 104 1.29 16.37 0.91
N ARG A 105 1.29 15.10 1.34
CA ARG A 105 2.49 14.43 1.87
C ARG A 105 2.68 12.99 1.41
N GLY A 106 3.89 12.65 0.97
CA GLY A 106 4.32 11.28 0.75
C GLY A 106 5.19 10.77 1.90
N PHE A 107 4.88 9.60 2.43
CA PHE A 107 5.71 8.88 3.40
C PHE A 107 6.29 7.62 2.75
N VAL A 108 7.62 7.49 2.78
CA VAL A 108 8.31 6.33 2.22
C VAL A 108 8.19 5.17 3.20
N LEU A 109 7.37 4.17 2.86
CA LEU A 109 7.14 2.99 3.68
C LEU A 109 6.91 1.74 2.83
N SER A 110 7.88 0.83 2.82
CA SER A 110 7.81 -0.47 2.13
C SER A 110 7.78 -1.62 3.14
N ASP A 111 7.14 -2.73 2.75
CA ASP A 111 7.17 -3.99 3.53
C ASP A 111 8.00 -5.07 2.80
N HIS A 112 8.63 -4.72 1.68
CA HIS A 112 9.55 -5.60 0.98
C HIS A 112 10.97 -5.42 1.52
N ALA A 113 11.77 -6.49 1.44
CA ALA A 113 13.20 -6.41 1.70
C ALA A 113 13.86 -5.41 0.75
N ASP A 114 14.78 -4.62 1.29
CA ASP A 114 15.68 -3.83 0.45
C ASP A 114 16.78 -4.73 -0.13
N TRP A 115 17.62 -4.16 -0.99
CA TRP A 115 18.67 -4.92 -1.67
C TRP A 115 19.63 -5.63 -0.69
N PRO A 116 20.19 -4.95 0.33
CA PRO A 116 21.02 -5.63 1.33
C PRO A 116 20.26 -6.73 2.08
N GLY A 117 19.03 -6.47 2.53
CA GLY A 117 18.23 -7.47 3.24
C GLY A 117 17.89 -8.70 2.39
N LEU A 118 17.62 -8.50 1.10
CA LEU A 118 17.39 -9.58 0.15
C LEU A 118 18.63 -10.45 -0.05
N LEU A 119 19.80 -9.83 -0.27
CA LEU A 119 21.06 -10.56 -0.44
C LEU A 119 21.45 -11.30 0.83
N TRP A 120 21.30 -10.67 2.00
CA TRP A 120 21.52 -11.31 3.29
C TRP A 120 20.61 -12.53 3.45
N ALA A 121 19.31 -12.41 3.15
CA ALA A 121 18.38 -13.53 3.25
C ALA A 121 18.78 -14.70 2.35
N ILE A 122 19.17 -14.43 1.09
CA ILE A 122 19.67 -15.43 0.15
C ILE A 122 20.91 -16.13 0.72
N GLU A 123 21.89 -15.37 1.19
CA GLU A 123 23.11 -15.91 1.81
C GLU A 123 22.80 -16.83 3.00
N GLN A 124 21.91 -16.40 3.90
CA GLN A 124 21.51 -17.19 5.07
C GLN A 124 20.79 -18.50 4.71
N THR A 125 20.23 -18.62 3.50
CA THR A 125 19.63 -19.90 3.07
C THR A 125 20.66 -20.97 2.73
N GLY A 126 21.89 -20.59 2.36
CA GLY A 126 22.89 -21.51 1.80
C GLY A 126 22.49 -22.14 0.46
N ALA A 127 21.49 -21.57 -0.23
CA ALA A 127 20.99 -22.13 -1.48
C ALA A 127 22.03 -22.02 -2.61
N GLU A 128 22.28 -23.14 -3.28
CA GLU A 128 23.14 -23.18 -4.48
C GLU A 128 22.42 -22.71 -5.75
N ARG A 129 21.08 -22.81 -5.73
CA ARG A 129 20.18 -22.45 -6.83
C ARG A 129 19.09 -21.49 -6.37
N VAL A 130 18.92 -20.37 -7.07
CA VAL A 130 17.98 -19.30 -6.71
C VAL A 130 17.06 -18.96 -7.87
N MET A 131 15.76 -19.14 -7.67
CA MET A 131 14.72 -18.73 -8.63
C MET A 131 14.20 -17.34 -8.28
N VAL A 132 14.36 -16.39 -9.19
CA VAL A 132 13.97 -14.99 -8.97
C VAL A 132 12.68 -14.69 -9.73
N THR A 133 11.69 -14.16 -9.03
CA THR A 133 10.44 -13.64 -9.61
C THR A 133 10.14 -12.26 -9.02
N HIS A 134 9.26 -11.51 -9.69
CA HIS A 134 8.85 -10.14 -9.38
C HIS A 134 10.00 -9.11 -9.33
N GLY A 135 9.67 -7.83 -9.51
CA GLY A 135 10.63 -6.73 -9.45
C GLY A 135 11.71 -6.79 -10.54
N SER A 136 12.94 -6.36 -10.21
CA SER A 136 14.05 -6.26 -11.17
C SER A 136 14.79 -7.59 -11.36
N VAL A 137 14.06 -8.62 -11.83
CA VAL A 137 14.52 -10.01 -11.97
C VAL A 137 15.89 -10.12 -12.64
N GLY A 138 16.06 -9.50 -13.81
CA GLY A 138 17.31 -9.61 -14.59
C GLY A 138 18.54 -9.07 -13.87
N ILE A 139 18.38 -8.01 -13.06
CA ILE A 139 19.48 -7.40 -12.30
C ILE A 139 19.93 -8.36 -11.20
N LEU A 140 19.00 -8.92 -10.43
CA LEU A 140 19.32 -9.84 -9.35
C LEU A 140 19.91 -11.15 -9.86
N VAL A 141 19.32 -11.74 -10.91
CA VAL A 141 19.85 -12.96 -11.54
C VAL A 141 21.29 -12.77 -11.99
N ARG A 142 21.60 -11.64 -12.65
CA ARG A 142 22.96 -11.34 -13.09
C ARG A 142 23.92 -11.25 -11.90
N TYR A 143 23.53 -10.50 -10.87
CA TYR A 143 24.36 -10.31 -9.67
C TYR A 143 24.66 -11.63 -8.94
N LEU A 144 23.65 -12.49 -8.73
CA LEU A 144 23.85 -13.77 -8.05
C LEU A 144 24.72 -14.74 -8.88
N ARG A 145 24.63 -14.71 -10.22
CA ARG A 145 25.53 -15.48 -11.09
C ARG A 145 26.98 -14.99 -11.01
N GLU A 146 27.20 -13.69 -10.88
CA GLU A 146 28.55 -13.12 -10.67
C GLU A 146 29.15 -13.60 -9.33
N LEU A 147 28.32 -13.94 -8.34
CA LEU A 147 28.71 -14.58 -7.07
C LEU A 147 28.86 -16.11 -7.16
N GLY A 148 28.64 -16.71 -8.33
CA GLY A 148 28.80 -18.15 -8.57
C GLY A 148 27.57 -19.01 -8.30
N LEU A 149 26.41 -18.42 -8.04
CA LEU A 149 25.16 -19.16 -7.81
C LEU A 149 24.44 -19.51 -9.13
N ASP A 150 23.72 -20.64 -9.14
CA ASP A 150 22.77 -20.95 -10.23
C ASP A 150 21.49 -20.12 -10.05
N ALA A 151 21.48 -18.89 -10.55
CA ALA A 151 20.30 -18.03 -10.51
C ALA A 151 19.56 -17.98 -11.84
N GLN A 152 18.22 -18.02 -11.82
CA GLN A 152 17.38 -17.97 -13.02
C GLN A 152 16.10 -17.18 -12.75
N GLY A 153 15.59 -16.50 -13.78
CA GLY A 153 14.29 -15.84 -13.71
C GLY A 153 13.17 -16.88 -13.82
N PHE A 154 12.13 -16.72 -13.01
CA PHE A 154 10.94 -17.55 -13.03
C PHE A 154 9.70 -16.69 -13.32
N SER A 155 9.01 -17.00 -14.42
CA SER A 155 7.74 -16.34 -14.76
C SER A 155 6.62 -17.04 -14.02
N THR A 156 5.95 -16.33 -13.12
CA THR A 156 4.76 -16.80 -12.42
C THR A 156 3.52 -16.41 -13.23
N GLU A 157 2.45 -17.22 -13.15
CA GLU A 157 1.13 -16.84 -13.69
C GLU A 157 0.44 -15.75 -12.85
N TYR A 158 0.95 -15.52 -11.64
CA TYR A 158 0.50 -14.49 -10.70
C TYR A 158 1.56 -13.39 -10.66
N GLY A 159 1.40 -12.32 -11.44
CA GLY A 159 2.45 -11.30 -11.64
C GLY A 159 1.94 -9.88 -11.90
N ASP A 160 0.81 -9.75 -12.59
CA ASP A 160 0.33 -8.46 -13.09
C ASP A 160 -0.45 -7.62 -12.05
N GLU A 161 -0.72 -8.16 -10.85
CA GLU A 161 -1.56 -7.48 -9.86
C GLU A 161 -0.83 -6.39 -9.06
N GLU A 162 0.49 -6.44 -8.92
CA GLU A 162 1.26 -5.39 -8.23
C GLU A 162 1.41 -4.11 -9.08
N ASP A 163 1.27 -4.23 -10.41
CA ASP A 163 1.20 -3.11 -11.35
C ASP A 163 -0.24 -2.64 -11.62
N SER A 164 -1.22 -3.11 -10.82
CA SER A 164 -2.55 -2.49 -10.73
C SER A 164 -2.47 -1.14 -10.00
N ASN A 165 -1.72 -0.24 -10.59
CA ASN A 165 -1.89 1.17 -10.36
C ASN A 165 -3.33 1.50 -10.76
N PRO A 166 -4.20 1.99 -9.87
CA PRO A 166 -5.49 2.54 -10.31
C PRO A 166 -5.34 3.75 -11.27
N ALA A 167 -4.11 4.18 -11.56
CA ALA A 167 -3.77 5.19 -12.55
C ALA A 167 -3.13 4.64 -13.85
N THR A 168 -3.22 3.34 -14.16
CA THR A 168 -2.97 2.78 -15.50
C THR A 168 -4.25 2.28 -16.19
N ALA A 169 -5.43 2.47 -15.59
CA ALA A 169 -6.69 2.26 -16.31
C ALA A 169 -6.83 3.35 -17.39
N GLU A 170 -6.39 3.05 -18.62
CA GLU A 170 -6.80 3.81 -19.79
C GLU A 170 -8.33 3.69 -19.92
N PRO A 171 -9.05 4.77 -20.27
CA PRO A 171 -10.47 4.67 -20.53
C PRO A 171 -10.66 3.78 -21.75
N GLU A 172 -11.40 2.68 -21.60
CA GLU A 172 -11.89 1.91 -22.74
C GLU A 172 -12.57 2.89 -23.70
N ALA A 173 -12.03 3.00 -24.91
CA ALA A 173 -12.63 3.77 -25.97
C ALA A 173 -13.98 3.12 -26.29
N VAL A 174 -15.07 3.78 -25.88
CA VAL A 174 -16.41 3.45 -26.34
C VAL A 174 -16.43 3.67 -27.85
N THR A 175 -16.27 2.60 -28.62
CA THR A 175 -16.57 2.60 -30.05
C THR A 175 -18.08 2.80 -30.18
N ALA A 176 -18.49 4.04 -30.43
CA ALA A 176 -19.83 4.35 -30.90
C ALA A 176 -20.03 3.71 -32.27
N GLY A 177 -20.72 2.57 -32.31
CA GLY A 177 -21.28 2.01 -33.52
C GLY A 177 -22.68 2.58 -33.77
N GLU A 178 -22.76 3.69 -34.49
CA GLU A 178 -23.88 3.96 -35.41
C GLU A 178 -23.67 3.06 -36.64
N ALA A 179 -24.65 2.47 -37.34
CA ALA A 179 -26.10 2.46 -37.31
C ALA A 179 -26.55 1.24 -38.15
N GLN A 180 -27.83 0.85 -38.07
CA GLN A 180 -28.70 0.72 -39.26
C GLN A 180 -30.11 0.23 -38.88
N SER A 181 -31.10 1.08 -39.17
CA SER A 181 -32.37 0.70 -39.81
C SER A 181 -32.42 1.44 -41.14
#